data_AF-A0A557NS95-F1
#
_entry.id   AF-A0A557NS95-F1
#
_cell.length_a   1.000
_cell.length_b   1.000
_cell.length_c   1.000
_cell.angle_alpha   90.00
_cell.angle_beta   90.00
_cell.angle_gamma   90.00
#
_symmetry.space_group_name_H-M   'P 1'
#
loop_
_entity.id
_entity.type
_entity.pdbx_description
1 polymer ?
#
loop_
_entity_poly.entity_id
_entity_poly.type
_entity_poly.pdbx_seq_one_letter_code
_entity_poly.pdbx_strand_id
1 'polypeptide(L)'
;MLTRKEKRIVWGVALLLFWGFIGRHIFDYFYAEHKRGQFLAKYPTVATIGNSGGISDTDFYGVDAYVEDTRGGGADLGYGAVAGYPGASASIGIGVPKHINAAWGLLNKRKEGQTGKVGFAAYYRIDADIDSELAKKKIETLQSYYKNFPRKDGVMQVIVNKEKVYVFFTLKCFSKVKDCTPNENADPNGYVVKSPKNLTDVVVLFEGEGEVSSTPFKGTSFDRQY
;
A
#
# COMPACT_ATOMS: atom_id res chain seq x y z
N MET A 1 -25.35 -61.53 -1.59
CA MET A 1 -23.88 -61.68 -1.67
C MET A 1 -23.49 -61.47 -3.13
N LEU A 2 -22.77 -60.37 -3.47
CA LEU A 2 -22.45 -60.04 -4.87
C LEU A 2 -21.52 -61.08 -5.51
N THR A 3 -21.82 -61.46 -6.75
CA THR A 3 -20.98 -62.36 -7.55
C THR A 3 -19.65 -61.69 -7.90
N ARG A 4 -18.63 -62.49 -8.23
CA ARG A 4 -17.28 -62.00 -8.58
C ARG A 4 -17.29 -61.04 -9.78
N LYS A 5 -18.23 -61.23 -10.70
CA LYS A 5 -18.41 -60.39 -11.90
C LYS A 5 -19.01 -59.03 -11.54
N GLU A 6 -20.02 -59.01 -10.67
CA GLU A 6 -20.63 -57.76 -10.19
C GLU A 6 -19.65 -56.93 -9.35
N LYS A 7 -18.83 -57.56 -8.50
CA LYS A 7 -17.78 -56.86 -7.73
C LYS A 7 -16.76 -56.16 -8.63
N ARG A 8 -16.39 -56.76 -9.76
CA ARG A 8 -15.48 -56.16 -10.75
C ARG A 8 -16.09 -54.94 -11.45
N ILE A 9 -17.37 -55.01 -11.80
CA ILE A 9 -18.08 -53.88 -12.43
C ILE A 9 -18.19 -52.72 -11.45
N VAL A 10 -18.59 -52.97 -10.20
CA VAL A 10 -18.68 -51.93 -9.16
C VAL A 10 -17.32 -51.27 -8.91
N TRP A 11 -16.23 -52.05 -8.86
CA TRP A 11 -14.88 -51.50 -8.72
C TRP A 11 -14.45 -50.67 -9.94
N GLY A 12 -14.77 -51.10 -11.16
CA GLY A 12 -14.49 -50.35 -12.38
C GLY A 12 -15.22 -49.00 -12.42
N VAL A 13 -16.50 -48.99 -12.05
CA VAL A 13 -17.31 -47.77 -11.95
C VAL A 13 -16.78 -46.86 -10.84
N ALA A 14 -16.43 -47.40 -9.67
CA ALA A 14 -15.85 -46.62 -8.57
C ALA A 14 -14.50 -45.99 -8.97
N LEU A 15 -13.66 -46.71 -9.71
CA LEU A 15 -12.40 -46.16 -10.23
C LEU A 15 -12.65 -45.01 -11.22
N LEU A 16 -13.58 -45.18 -12.16
CA LEU A 16 -13.90 -44.13 -13.15
C LEU A 16 -14.45 -42.87 -12.46
N LEU A 17 -15.31 -43.02 -11.47
CA LEU A 17 -15.82 -41.89 -10.69
C LEU A 17 -14.71 -41.22 -9.86
N PHE A 18 -13.81 -42.00 -9.28
CA PHE A 18 -12.66 -41.48 -8.52
C PHE A 18 -11.69 -40.69 -9.40
N TRP A 19 -11.32 -41.21 -10.57
CA TRP A 19 -10.47 -40.50 -11.53
C TRP A 19 -11.17 -39.28 -12.15
N GLY A 20 -12.48 -39.35 -12.41
CA GLY A 20 -13.26 -38.20 -12.88
C GLY A 20 -13.34 -37.08 -11.83
N PHE A 21 -13.50 -37.43 -10.56
CA PHE A 21 -13.52 -36.49 -9.45
C PHE A 21 -12.15 -35.84 -9.23
N ILE A 22 -11.08 -36.63 -9.17
CA ILE A 22 -9.71 -36.14 -9.01
C ILE A 22 -9.29 -35.29 -10.21
N GLY A 23 -9.54 -35.75 -11.43
CA GLY A 23 -9.20 -35.02 -12.65
C GLY A 23 -9.86 -33.64 -12.71
N ARG A 24 -11.13 -33.54 -12.28
CA ARG A 24 -11.84 -32.26 -12.19
C ARG A 24 -11.21 -31.32 -11.16
N HIS A 25 -10.94 -31.80 -9.95
CA HIS A 25 -10.31 -30.99 -8.91
C HIS A 25 -8.90 -30.51 -9.29
N ILE A 26 -8.11 -31.38 -9.92
CA ILE A 26 -6.77 -31.02 -10.41
C ILE A 26 -6.88 -29.96 -11.52
N PHE A 27 -7.78 -30.16 -12.49
CA PHE A 27 -7.98 -29.19 -13.58
C PHE A 27 -8.47 -27.83 -13.05
N ASP A 28 -9.46 -27.83 -12.17
CA ASP A 28 -10.02 -26.61 -11.57
C ASP A 28 -8.94 -25.84 -10.78
N TYR A 29 -8.09 -26.56 -10.04
CA TYR A 29 -6.96 -25.98 -9.31
C TYR A 29 -5.96 -25.31 -10.26
N PHE A 30 -5.46 -26.02 -11.27
CA PHE A 30 -4.47 -25.47 -12.20
C PHE A 30 -5.04 -24.35 -13.08
N TYR A 31 -6.31 -24.44 -13.46
CA TYR A 31 -6.99 -23.38 -14.17
C TYR A 31 -7.09 -22.10 -13.32
N ALA A 32 -7.43 -22.24 -12.04
CA ALA A 32 -7.47 -21.12 -11.11
C ALA A 32 -6.08 -20.50 -10.87
N GLU A 33 -5.03 -21.33 -10.72
CA GLU A 33 -3.64 -20.86 -10.60
C GLU A 33 -3.19 -20.09 -11.85
N HIS A 34 -3.46 -20.62 -13.04
CA HIS A 34 -3.08 -19.97 -14.30
C HIS A 34 -3.79 -18.61 -14.46
N LYS A 35 -5.10 -18.56 -14.17
CA LYS A 35 -5.87 -17.30 -14.18
C LYS A 35 -5.35 -16.31 -13.16
N ARG A 36 -4.98 -16.76 -11.96
CA ARG A 36 -4.34 -15.92 -10.94
C ARG A 36 -3.00 -15.38 -11.45
N GLY A 37 -2.18 -16.19 -12.09
CA GLY A 37 -0.91 -15.75 -12.68
C GLY A 37 -1.09 -14.67 -13.74
N GLN A 38 -2.05 -14.85 -14.65
CA GLN A 38 -2.41 -13.83 -15.66
C GLN A 38 -2.91 -12.53 -15.01
N PHE A 39 -3.72 -12.62 -13.96
CA PHE A 39 -4.21 -11.46 -13.22
C PHE A 39 -3.08 -10.70 -12.53
N LEU A 40 -2.18 -11.39 -11.83
CA LEU A 40 -1.05 -10.77 -11.13
C LEU A 40 -0.02 -10.16 -12.10
N ALA A 41 0.18 -10.77 -13.26
CA ALA A 41 1.02 -10.20 -14.31
C ALA A 41 0.41 -8.91 -14.88
N LYS A 42 -0.92 -8.86 -15.03
CA LYS A 42 -1.63 -7.68 -15.51
C LYS A 42 -1.69 -6.57 -14.45
N TYR A 43 -1.79 -6.95 -13.17
CA TYR A 43 -1.93 -6.01 -12.07
C TYR A 43 -0.98 -6.36 -10.91
N PRO A 44 0.31 -6.00 -11.04
CA PRO A 44 1.30 -6.34 -10.04
C PRO A 44 1.00 -5.65 -8.71
N THR A 45 1.23 -6.37 -7.62
CA THR A 45 1.42 -5.74 -6.31
C THR A 45 2.74 -4.99 -6.37
N VAL A 46 2.72 -3.70 -6.08
CA VAL A 46 3.92 -2.84 -6.15
C VAL A 46 4.50 -2.60 -4.76
N ALA A 47 3.67 -2.62 -3.72
CA ALA A 47 4.12 -2.42 -2.34
C ALA A 47 3.52 -3.46 -1.39
N THR A 48 4.37 -3.93 -0.48
CA THR A 48 4.04 -4.94 0.54
C THR A 48 4.05 -4.38 1.95
N ILE A 49 4.48 -3.13 2.11
CA ILE A 49 4.45 -2.40 3.38
C ILE A 49 3.79 -1.05 3.13
N GLY A 50 2.92 -0.67 4.04
CA GLY A 50 2.24 0.61 4.08
C GLY A 50 2.66 1.39 5.32
N ASN A 51 2.88 2.70 5.19
CA ASN A 51 3.14 3.58 6.32
C ASN A 51 2.34 4.88 6.23
N SER A 52 2.02 5.50 7.37
CA SER A 52 1.72 6.93 7.39
C SER A 52 2.38 7.65 8.55
N GLY A 53 2.60 8.96 8.38
CA GLY A 53 3.31 9.79 9.35
C GLY A 53 3.36 11.26 8.95
N GLY A 54 4.02 12.05 9.79
CA GLY A 54 4.28 13.47 9.56
C GLY A 54 5.68 13.71 9.01
N ILE A 55 5.90 14.80 8.27
CA ILE A 55 7.27 15.20 7.88
C ILE A 55 8.12 15.63 9.09
N SER A 56 7.45 16.21 10.09
CA SER A 56 8.02 16.75 11.32
C SER A 56 8.09 15.67 12.40
N ASP A 57 9.19 15.66 13.17
CA ASP A 57 9.34 14.71 14.29
C ASP A 57 8.66 15.22 15.57
N THR A 58 8.19 16.47 15.56
CA THR A 58 7.58 17.12 16.74
C THR A 58 6.08 17.31 16.60
N ASP A 59 5.58 17.36 15.36
CA ASP A 59 4.15 17.45 15.10
C ASP A 59 3.55 16.05 15.03
N PHE A 60 2.57 15.81 15.89
CA PHE A 60 1.81 14.57 15.86
C PHE A 60 0.58 14.77 14.99
N TYR A 61 0.33 13.79 14.13
CA TYR A 61 -0.84 13.74 13.29
C TYR A 61 -1.67 12.52 13.62
N GLY A 62 -2.96 12.71 13.86
CA GLY A 62 -3.93 11.64 13.70
C GLY A 62 -4.12 11.42 12.21
N VAL A 63 -3.76 10.27 11.65
CA VAL A 63 -3.88 10.03 10.20
C VAL A 63 -4.75 8.81 9.93
N ASP A 64 -5.77 9.00 9.10
CA ASP A 64 -6.58 7.95 8.48
C ASP A 64 -6.49 8.13 6.97
N ALA A 65 -5.97 7.14 6.25
CA ALA A 65 -5.72 7.28 4.82
C ALA A 65 -5.93 5.98 4.09
N TYR A 66 -6.93 5.93 3.22
CA TYR A 66 -7.17 4.81 2.33
C TYR A 66 -6.68 5.15 0.92
N VAL A 67 -5.84 4.26 0.36
CA VAL A 67 -5.38 4.38 -1.02
C VAL A 67 -5.95 3.22 -1.82
N GLU A 68 -6.71 3.55 -2.86
CA GLU A 68 -7.23 2.57 -3.80
C GLU A 68 -6.27 2.33 -4.94
N ASP A 69 -6.24 1.09 -5.43
CA ASP A 69 -5.47 0.68 -6.59
C ASP A 69 -6.33 0.41 -7.82
N THR A 70 -5.65 0.33 -8.97
CA THR A 70 -6.25 0.08 -10.29
C THR A 70 -6.97 -1.28 -10.42
N ARG A 71 -6.87 -2.17 -9.42
CA ARG A 71 -7.56 -3.48 -9.39
C ARG A 71 -8.95 -3.38 -8.75
N GLY A 72 -9.30 -2.21 -8.19
CA GLY A 72 -10.48 -2.05 -7.33
C GLY A 72 -10.25 -2.52 -5.89
N GLY A 73 -9.01 -2.84 -5.51
CA GLY A 73 -8.61 -3.03 -4.13
C GLY A 73 -8.03 -1.75 -3.52
N GLY A 74 -7.51 -1.84 -2.31
CA GLY A 74 -6.82 -0.74 -1.65
C GLY A 74 -6.26 -1.15 -0.30
N ALA A 75 -5.55 -0.23 0.34
CA ALA A 75 -4.99 -0.44 1.66
C ALA A 75 -5.28 0.77 2.55
N ASP A 76 -5.66 0.48 3.80
CA ASP A 76 -5.69 1.49 4.84
C ASP A 76 -4.26 1.68 5.38
N LEU A 77 -3.81 2.92 5.30
CA LEU A 77 -2.53 3.42 5.76
C LEU A 77 -2.71 4.34 6.97
N GLY A 78 -3.91 4.42 7.54
CA GLY A 78 -4.21 5.14 8.77
C GLY A 78 -3.57 4.51 10.00
N TYR A 79 -2.92 5.32 10.84
CA TYR A 79 -2.23 4.84 12.04
C TYR A 79 -2.38 5.79 13.23
N GLY A 80 -3.59 6.23 13.57
CA GLY A 80 -3.80 7.02 14.79
C GLY A 80 -2.82 8.20 14.93
N ALA A 81 -2.42 8.54 16.15
CA ALA A 81 -1.46 9.63 16.40
C ALA A 81 -0.01 9.18 16.13
N VAL A 82 0.56 9.61 15.01
CA VAL A 82 1.94 9.32 14.56
C VAL A 82 2.75 10.60 14.41
N ALA A 83 4.02 10.56 14.82
CA ALA A 83 5.00 11.61 14.56
C ALA A 83 6.15 11.06 13.72
N GLY A 84 6.76 11.94 12.93
CA GLY A 84 7.99 11.65 12.19
C GLY A 84 7.82 10.86 10.89
N TYR A 85 8.95 10.79 10.17
CA TYR A 85 9.05 10.17 8.84
C TYR A 85 10.05 8.99 8.84
N PRO A 86 9.67 7.80 8.32
CA PRO A 86 8.29 7.38 8.11
C PRO A 86 7.62 7.08 9.47
N GLY A 87 6.34 7.37 9.62
CA GLY A 87 5.59 7.02 10.82
C GLY A 87 5.28 5.51 10.89
N ALA A 88 4.18 5.13 11.53
CA ALA A 88 3.83 3.72 11.76
C ALA A 88 3.60 2.93 10.46
N SER A 89 3.75 1.60 10.53
CA SER A 89 3.62 0.68 9.39
C SER A 89 2.78 -0.54 9.66
N ALA A 90 2.22 -1.12 8.59
CA ALA A 90 1.74 -2.50 8.54
C ALA A 90 2.11 -3.18 7.21
N SER A 91 1.96 -4.50 7.20
CA SER A 91 2.03 -5.30 5.98
C SER A 91 0.77 -5.12 5.16
N ILE A 92 0.92 -4.87 3.87
CA ILE A 92 -0.18 -4.65 2.92
C ILE A 92 0.09 -5.40 1.61
N GLY A 93 -0.81 -5.30 0.64
CA GLY A 93 -0.59 -5.77 -0.72
C GLY A 93 -1.28 -4.87 -1.73
N ILE A 94 -0.71 -3.70 -2.01
CA ILE A 94 -1.31 -2.68 -2.88
C ILE A 94 -0.64 -2.65 -4.25
N GLY A 95 -1.45 -2.43 -5.29
CA GLY A 95 -1.01 -2.24 -6.68
C GLY A 95 -0.72 -0.78 -7.00
N VAL A 96 -0.76 -0.44 -8.28
CA VAL A 96 -0.63 0.96 -8.75
C VAL A 96 -1.80 1.78 -8.21
N PRO A 97 -1.55 2.87 -7.47
CA PRO A 97 -2.60 3.67 -6.86
C PRO A 97 -3.38 4.45 -7.93
N LYS A 98 -4.68 4.65 -7.69
CA LYS A 98 -5.58 5.42 -8.56
C LYS A 98 -6.35 6.52 -7.83
N HIS A 99 -6.49 6.42 -6.51
CA HIS A 99 -7.32 7.32 -5.73
C HIS A 99 -6.89 7.31 -4.27
N ILE A 100 -7.02 8.46 -3.59
CA ILE A 100 -6.76 8.61 -2.16
C ILE A 100 -7.95 9.27 -1.49
N ASN A 101 -8.43 8.64 -0.42
CA ASN A 101 -9.35 9.24 0.53
C ASN A 101 -8.64 9.28 1.89
N ALA A 102 -8.35 10.47 2.40
CA ALA A 102 -7.65 10.62 3.66
C ALA A 102 -8.22 11.76 4.50
N ALA A 103 -8.19 11.57 5.81
CA ALA A 103 -8.43 12.60 6.80
C ALA A 103 -7.30 12.58 7.82
N TRP A 104 -6.85 13.76 8.23
CA TRP A 104 -5.85 13.85 9.28
C TRP A 104 -6.07 15.08 10.16
N GLY A 105 -5.63 14.97 11.40
CA GLY A 105 -5.70 16.06 12.37
C GLY A 105 -4.31 16.40 12.89
N LEU A 106 -3.99 17.69 12.98
CA LEU A 106 -2.79 18.16 13.66
C LEU A 106 -3.07 18.23 15.16
N LEU A 107 -2.35 17.45 15.98
CA LEU A 107 -2.53 17.49 17.44
C LEU A 107 -2.05 18.84 18.00
N ASN A 108 -2.76 19.35 19.01
CA ASN A 108 -2.24 20.48 19.78
C ASN A 108 -0.90 20.11 20.43
N LYS A 109 -0.01 21.08 20.59
CA LYS A 109 1.21 20.87 21.38
C LYS A 109 0.83 20.60 22.82
N ARG A 110 1.37 19.52 23.39
CA ARG A 110 1.21 19.22 24.81
C ARG A 110 1.90 20.32 25.62
N LYS A 111 1.19 20.88 26.61
CA LYS A 111 1.80 21.79 27.60
C LYS A 111 2.64 20.99 28.59
N GLU A 112 3.72 21.57 29.10
CA GLU A 112 4.56 20.93 30.11
C GLU A 112 3.71 20.48 31.32
N GLY A 113 3.87 19.23 31.76
CA GLY A 113 3.08 18.64 32.85
C GLY A 113 1.68 18.14 32.46
N GLN A 114 1.20 18.35 31.23
CA GLN A 114 -0.12 17.87 30.81
C GLN A 114 -0.11 16.35 30.57
N THR A 115 -0.97 15.63 31.29
CA THR A 115 -1.25 14.20 31.10
C THR A 115 -2.63 14.01 30.46
N GLY A 116 -2.81 12.96 29.65
CA GLY A 116 -4.09 12.68 28.96
C GLY A 116 -4.13 13.03 27.46
N LYS A 117 -5.33 12.90 26.87
CA LYS A 117 -5.58 13.16 25.43
C LYS A 117 -5.42 14.64 25.12
N VAL A 118 -4.68 14.92 24.05
CA VAL A 118 -4.50 16.28 23.52
C VAL A 118 -5.42 16.39 22.30
N GLY A 119 -6.30 17.40 22.29
CA GLY A 119 -7.21 17.63 21.16
C GLY A 119 -6.45 18.03 19.89
N PHE A 120 -7.17 18.21 18.78
CA PHE A 120 -6.58 18.66 17.52
C PHE A 120 -6.68 20.18 17.38
N ALA A 121 -5.66 20.78 16.77
CA ALA A 121 -5.59 22.20 16.43
C ALA A 121 -6.31 22.49 15.10
N ALA A 122 -6.28 21.53 14.19
CA ALA A 122 -6.90 21.61 12.87
C ALA A 122 -7.18 20.21 12.33
N TYR A 123 -8.19 20.12 11.48
CA TYR A 123 -8.60 18.91 10.77
C TYR A 123 -8.47 19.16 9.28
N TYR A 124 -8.05 18.12 8.57
CA TYR A 124 -7.84 18.13 7.13
C TYR A 124 -8.51 16.91 6.51
N ARG A 125 -8.97 17.04 5.27
CA ARG A 125 -9.38 15.88 4.46
C ARG A 125 -9.04 16.08 2.99
N ILE A 126 -8.92 14.97 2.27
CA ILE A 126 -8.83 14.95 0.83
C ILE A 126 -9.56 13.72 0.29
N ASP A 127 -10.15 13.90 -0.88
CA ASP A 127 -10.79 12.85 -1.67
C ASP A 127 -10.42 13.19 -3.13
N ALA A 128 -9.45 12.47 -3.69
CA ALA A 128 -8.81 12.87 -4.93
C ALA A 128 -8.27 11.70 -5.74
N ASP A 129 -8.37 11.85 -7.07
CA ASP A 129 -7.78 10.91 -8.02
C ASP A 129 -6.26 11.09 -8.12
N ILE A 130 -5.58 9.96 -8.30
CA ILE A 130 -4.16 9.88 -8.58
C ILE A 130 -4.01 9.51 -10.05
N ASP A 131 -3.17 10.23 -10.79
CA ASP A 131 -2.79 9.84 -12.16
C ASP A 131 -2.07 8.49 -12.14
N SER A 132 -2.83 7.41 -12.33
CA SER A 132 -2.35 6.05 -12.20
C SER A 132 -1.34 5.68 -13.28
N GLU A 133 -1.45 6.29 -14.47
CA GLU A 133 -0.53 6.05 -15.58
C GLU A 133 0.84 6.68 -15.28
N LEU A 134 0.85 7.91 -14.76
CA LEU A 134 2.08 8.55 -14.29
C LEU A 134 2.64 7.85 -13.06
N ALA A 135 1.79 7.49 -12.09
CA ALA A 135 2.20 6.78 -10.89
C ALA A 135 2.87 5.44 -11.24
N LYS A 136 2.29 4.68 -12.18
CA LYS A 136 2.88 3.45 -12.70
C LYS A 136 4.28 3.68 -13.27
N LYS A 137 4.43 4.67 -14.16
CA LYS A 137 5.73 5.01 -14.75
C LYS A 137 6.76 5.34 -13.68
N LYS A 138 6.39 6.16 -12.69
CA LYS A 138 7.26 6.51 -11.56
C LYS A 138 7.68 5.31 -10.73
N ILE A 139 6.75 4.40 -10.42
CA ILE A 139 7.03 3.15 -9.71
C ILE A 139 8.01 2.29 -10.51
N GLU A 140 7.72 2.05 -11.78
CA GLU A 140 8.55 1.23 -12.67
C GLU A 140 9.96 1.82 -12.80
N THR A 141 10.08 3.15 -12.95
CA THR A 141 11.35 3.87 -12.92
C THR A 141 12.14 3.54 -11.66
N LEU A 142 11.52 3.65 -10.47
CA LEU A 142 12.22 3.33 -9.21
C LEU A 142 12.58 1.84 -9.10
N GLN A 143 11.71 0.94 -9.58
CA GLN A 143 11.96 -0.50 -9.59
C GLN A 143 13.15 -0.90 -10.48
N SER A 144 13.40 -0.18 -11.57
CA SER A 144 14.59 -0.35 -12.43
C SER A 144 15.75 0.58 -12.06
N TYR A 145 15.62 1.42 -11.03
CA TYR A 145 16.53 2.54 -10.81
C TYR A 145 17.93 2.09 -10.40
N TYR A 146 18.04 1.16 -9.46
CA TYR A 146 19.31 0.73 -8.91
C TYR A 146 19.93 -0.42 -9.70
N LYS A 147 21.27 -0.41 -9.80
CA LYS A 147 22.05 -1.45 -10.48
C LYS A 147 22.01 -2.80 -9.75
N ASN A 148 22.30 -2.78 -8.45
CA ASN A 148 22.54 -3.99 -7.65
C ASN A 148 21.50 -4.22 -6.55
N PHE A 149 20.48 -3.36 -6.42
CA PHE A 149 19.50 -3.48 -5.35
C PHE A 149 18.42 -4.51 -5.71
N PRO A 150 18.30 -5.62 -4.95
CA PRO A 150 17.50 -6.77 -5.38
C PRO A 150 15.99 -6.60 -5.16
N ARG A 151 15.58 -5.72 -4.23
CA ARG A 151 14.18 -5.54 -3.86
C ARG A 151 13.42 -4.75 -4.92
N LYS A 152 12.30 -5.30 -5.41
CA LYS A 152 11.41 -4.65 -6.38
C LYS A 152 10.05 -4.25 -5.80
N ASP A 153 9.53 -5.01 -4.84
CA ASP A 153 8.33 -4.60 -4.11
C ASP A 153 8.69 -3.53 -3.08
N GLY A 154 8.07 -2.36 -3.16
CA GLY A 154 8.40 -1.23 -2.32
C GLY A 154 7.53 -1.08 -1.08
N VAL A 155 7.54 0.14 -0.58
CA VAL A 155 6.74 0.65 0.53
C VAL A 155 5.95 1.83 0.01
N MET A 156 4.65 1.83 0.27
CA MET A 156 3.79 2.98 0.02
C MET A 156 3.66 3.80 1.31
N GLN A 157 3.83 5.11 1.21
CA GLN A 157 3.86 5.99 2.39
C GLN A 157 2.92 7.17 2.18
N VAL A 158 1.97 7.36 3.09
CA VAL A 158 1.15 8.59 3.16
C VAL A 158 1.79 9.54 4.17
N ILE A 159 2.35 10.64 3.69
CA ILE A 159 3.01 11.63 4.53
C ILE A 159 2.20 12.91 4.54
N VAL A 160 1.92 13.42 5.73
CA VAL A 160 1.22 14.69 5.91
C VAL A 160 2.16 15.76 6.47
N ASN A 161 1.88 17.00 6.09
CA ASN A 161 2.55 18.18 6.60
C ASN A 161 1.56 19.35 6.59
N LYS A 162 0.91 19.58 7.73
CA LYS A 162 -0.22 20.51 7.86
C LYS A 162 -1.28 20.20 6.79
N GLU A 163 -1.66 21.16 5.95
CA GLU A 163 -2.62 20.97 4.87
C GLU A 163 -2.12 20.10 3.71
N LYS A 164 -0.81 19.82 3.61
CA LYS A 164 -0.27 19.02 2.51
C LYS A 164 -0.27 17.52 2.81
N VAL A 165 -0.56 16.72 1.78
CA VAL A 165 -0.47 15.26 1.82
C VAL A 165 0.27 14.74 0.59
N TYR A 166 1.08 13.72 0.82
CA TYR A 166 1.91 13.08 -0.19
C TYR A 166 1.70 11.57 -0.16
N VAL A 167 1.63 10.95 -1.34
CA VAL A 167 1.77 9.49 -1.49
C VAL A 167 3.13 9.22 -2.11
N PHE A 168 4.03 8.62 -1.35
CA PHE A 168 5.34 8.19 -1.82
C PHE A 168 5.39 6.70 -2.08
N PHE A 169 6.25 6.32 -3.03
CA PHE A 169 6.73 4.96 -3.18
C PHE A 169 8.24 4.92 -3.01
N THR A 170 8.74 3.93 -2.27
CA THR A 170 10.17 3.73 -2.05
C THR A 170 10.55 2.26 -1.97
N LEU A 171 11.76 1.92 -2.43
CA LEU A 171 12.33 0.59 -2.21
C LEU A 171 13.07 0.47 -0.86
N LYS A 172 13.09 1.54 -0.05
CA LYS A 172 13.87 1.62 1.21
C LYS A 172 15.36 1.27 1.01
N CYS A 173 15.96 1.73 -0.08
CA CYS A 173 17.41 1.63 -0.25
C CYS A 173 18.07 2.73 0.59
N PHE A 174 18.69 2.35 1.70
CA PHE A 174 19.43 3.27 2.57
C PHE A 174 20.89 3.30 2.13
N SER A 175 21.29 4.38 1.45
CA SER A 175 22.64 4.51 0.85
C SER A 175 23.79 4.41 1.85
N LYS A 176 23.52 4.63 3.14
CA LYS A 176 24.51 4.45 4.22
C LYS A 176 24.91 2.98 4.46
N VAL A 177 24.06 2.03 4.08
CA VAL A 177 24.23 0.60 4.41
C VAL A 177 23.99 -0.36 3.24
N LYS A 178 23.53 0.16 2.09
CA LYS A 178 23.24 -0.62 0.89
C LYS A 178 23.83 0.07 -0.34
N ASP A 179 24.13 -0.72 -1.37
CA ASP A 179 24.46 -0.20 -2.69
C ASP A 179 23.19 0.31 -3.37
N CYS A 180 23.01 1.63 -3.32
CA CYS A 180 21.93 2.36 -3.97
C CYS A 180 22.43 3.09 -5.22
N THR A 181 23.46 2.56 -5.89
CA THR A 181 23.99 3.15 -7.12
C THR A 181 22.96 3.03 -8.24
N PRO A 182 22.55 4.16 -8.88
CA PRO A 182 21.64 4.13 -10.00
C PRO A 182 22.25 3.45 -11.24
N ASN A 183 21.41 2.93 -12.12
CA ASN A 183 21.79 2.56 -13.49
C ASN A 183 22.13 3.81 -14.32
N GLU A 184 22.87 3.62 -15.41
CA GLU A 184 23.04 4.68 -16.41
C GLU A 184 21.67 5.04 -17.00
N ASN A 185 21.38 6.35 -17.09
CA ASN A 185 20.09 6.88 -17.55
C ASN A 185 18.88 6.26 -16.83
N ALA A 186 19.01 5.91 -15.54
CA ALA A 186 17.97 5.26 -14.75
C ALA A 186 16.68 6.08 -14.61
N ASP A 187 16.79 7.42 -14.65
CA ASP A 187 15.67 8.33 -14.47
C ASP A 187 15.79 9.55 -15.41
N PRO A 188 15.50 9.39 -16.71
CA PRO A 188 15.62 10.48 -17.67
C PRO A 188 14.59 11.60 -17.45
N ASN A 189 13.52 11.33 -16.69
CA ASN A 189 12.44 12.28 -16.45
C ASN A 189 12.57 13.00 -15.09
N GLY A 190 13.53 12.64 -14.25
CA GLY A 190 13.74 13.24 -12.93
C GLY A 190 12.62 12.92 -11.92
N TYR A 191 12.03 11.73 -12.00
CA TYR A 191 10.98 11.27 -11.08
C TYR A 191 11.49 10.91 -9.68
N VAL A 192 12.72 10.44 -9.57
CA VAL A 192 13.31 9.93 -8.34
C VAL A 192 13.94 11.09 -7.56
N VAL A 193 13.43 11.32 -6.36
CA VAL A 193 13.87 12.39 -5.46
C VAL A 193 14.29 11.82 -4.11
N LYS A 194 14.98 12.63 -3.32
CA LYS A 194 15.30 12.25 -1.95
C LYS A 194 14.05 12.31 -1.07
N SER A 195 13.90 11.30 -0.22
CA SER A 195 12.93 11.32 0.89
C SER A 195 13.07 12.59 1.73
N PRO A 196 12.03 13.03 2.46
CA PRO A 196 12.08 14.23 3.29
C PRO A 196 13.24 14.31 4.30
N LYS A 197 13.71 13.18 4.81
CA LYS A 197 14.88 13.09 5.72
C LYS A 197 16.20 12.87 4.99
N ASN A 198 16.20 12.85 3.65
CA ASN A 198 17.35 12.58 2.80
C ASN A 198 18.07 11.24 3.11
N LEU A 199 17.29 10.20 3.46
CA LEU A 199 17.83 8.89 3.87
C LEU A 199 17.66 7.79 2.80
N THR A 200 16.60 7.90 2.01
CA THR A 200 16.24 6.98 0.93
C THR A 200 15.80 7.77 -0.30
N ASP A 201 15.76 7.12 -1.46
CA ASP A 201 15.11 7.67 -2.65
C ASP A 201 13.63 7.27 -2.69
N VAL A 202 12.80 8.20 -3.16
CA VAL A 202 11.35 8.05 -3.28
C VAL A 202 10.90 8.57 -4.63
N VAL A 203 9.72 8.15 -5.06
CA VAL A 203 8.97 8.83 -6.11
C VAL A 203 7.67 9.37 -5.53
N VAL A 204 7.31 10.59 -5.92
CA VAL A 204 6.06 11.24 -5.50
C VAL A 204 4.95 10.82 -6.45
N LEU A 205 4.06 9.96 -5.98
CA LEU A 205 2.93 9.44 -6.76
C LEU A 205 1.78 10.44 -6.77
N PHE A 206 1.60 11.15 -5.65
CA PHE A 206 0.58 12.17 -5.48
C PHE A 206 1.07 13.25 -4.51
N GLU A 207 0.72 14.50 -4.80
CA GLU A 207 0.80 15.65 -3.90
C GLU A 207 -0.55 16.36 -3.96
N GLY A 208 -1.12 16.65 -2.79
CA GLY A 208 -2.39 17.36 -2.69
C GLY A 208 -2.43 18.26 -1.47
N GLU A 209 -3.38 19.18 -1.48
CA GLU A 209 -3.71 20.07 -0.38
C GLU A 209 -5.11 19.71 0.13
N GLY A 210 -5.20 19.37 1.41
CA GLY A 210 -6.45 18.98 2.06
C GLY A 210 -7.31 20.18 2.41
N GLU A 211 -8.62 20.01 2.31
CA GLU A 211 -9.60 20.94 2.86
C GLU A 211 -9.36 21.09 4.37
N VAL A 212 -9.28 22.32 4.87
CA VAL A 212 -9.04 22.61 6.29
C VAL A 212 -10.32 22.97 7.03
N SER A 213 -10.44 22.50 8.27
CA SER A 213 -11.53 22.84 9.17
C SER A 213 -11.04 22.95 10.63
N SER A 214 -11.67 23.83 11.39
CA SER A 214 -11.47 23.94 12.84
C SER A 214 -12.25 22.89 13.64
N THR A 215 -13.22 22.23 13.03
CA THR A 215 -13.99 21.11 13.59
C THR A 215 -13.82 19.86 12.73
N PRO A 216 -13.99 18.64 13.31
CA PRO A 216 -13.93 17.42 12.53
C PRO A 216 -14.88 17.41 11.33
N PHE A 217 -14.42 16.86 10.20
CA PHE A 217 -15.29 16.61 9.06
C PHE A 217 -16.23 15.44 9.36
N LYS A 218 -17.52 15.61 9.04
CA LYS A 218 -18.53 14.56 9.26
C LYS A 218 -18.13 13.23 8.65
N GLY A 219 -18.34 12.14 9.38
CA GLY A 219 -18.06 10.77 8.91
C GLY A 219 -16.58 10.36 8.92
N THR A 220 -15.67 11.24 9.36
CA THR A 220 -14.28 10.87 9.62
C THR A 220 -14.13 10.21 11.00
N SER A 221 -13.01 9.54 11.27
CA SER A 221 -12.77 9.01 12.62
C SER A 221 -12.69 10.08 13.70
N PHE A 222 -12.36 11.32 13.31
CA PHE A 222 -12.28 12.48 14.20
C PHE A 222 -13.65 13.03 14.61
N ASP A 223 -14.70 12.74 13.82
CA ASP A 223 -16.09 13.13 14.08
C ASP A 223 -16.79 12.22 15.10
N ARG A 224 -16.19 11.06 15.39
CA ARG A 224 -16.71 10.14 16.41
C ARG A 224 -16.47 10.74 17.81
N GLN A 225 -17.44 11.54 18.27
CA GLN A 225 -17.60 11.83 19.69
C GLN A 225 -17.74 10.49 20.43
N TYR A 226 -16.87 10.23 21.40
CA TYR A 226 -17.15 9.26 22.45
C TYR A 226 -18.27 9.80 23.34
#